data_AF-A0A085WCA5-F1
#
_entry.id   AF-A0A085WCA5-F1
#
_cell.length_a   1.000
_cell.length_b   1.000
_cell.length_c   1.000
_cell.angle_alpha   90.00
_cell.angle_beta   90.00
_cell.angle_gamma   90.00
#
_symmetry.space_group_name_H-M   'P 1'
#
loop_
_entity.id
_entity.type
_entity.pdbx_description
1 polymer ?
#
loop_
_entity_poly.entity_id
_entity_poly.type
_entity_poly.pdbx_seq_one_letter_code
_entity_poly.pdbx_strand_id
1 'polypeptide(L)'
;MWTCVLGLLGSGCTAGREAATPVPVAAPAPSTPTCPESIVADVPLEADYGPRIQARHWLPALAPSEFAFVPTNTVEASFRQKLELAEGTVELLGMEERTQPVIDGGAALVMARPVAGGFCIINTWATWQSTEVDVSLAGSWVPPDKRMAILLLKLELDRAAGGEETRWVVLGTDGARAWIALGQPPEHQLIAPSVSLSPKKDQLCLDVKIEYVNRLRLSTDGHFVQAAPKR
;
A
#
# COMPACT_ATOMS: atom_id res chain seq x y z
N MET A 1 -21.11 83.80 27.86
CA MET A 1 -20.27 82.92 27.01
C MET A 1 -21.15 81.79 26.50
N TRP A 2 -20.94 81.42 25.25
CA TRP A 2 -21.90 80.85 24.30
C TRP A 2 -22.73 79.62 24.73
N THR A 3 -24.05 79.79 24.52
CA THR A 3 -25.04 78.86 23.94
C THR A 3 -24.68 77.40 23.69
N CYS A 4 -25.56 76.50 24.14
CA CYS A 4 -26.19 75.48 23.29
C CYS A 4 -27.61 75.21 23.83
N VAL A 5 -28.60 75.78 23.15
CA VAL A 5 -30.03 75.55 23.32
C VAL A 5 -30.56 75.04 21.97
N LEU A 6 -31.63 74.24 22.04
CA LEU A 6 -32.48 73.69 20.98
C LEU A 6 -31.92 72.44 20.28
N GLY A 7 -32.64 71.34 20.15
CA GLY A 7 -34.07 71.13 20.37
C GLY A 7 -34.69 70.46 19.15
N LEU A 8 -35.46 69.40 19.42
CA LEU A 8 -36.59 68.90 18.62
C LEU A 8 -36.30 68.23 17.26
N LEU A 9 -36.45 66.90 17.30
CA LEU A 9 -37.38 66.11 16.49
C LEU A 9 -37.62 66.58 15.05
N GLY A 10 -37.00 65.87 14.12
CA GLY A 10 -37.38 65.84 12.71
C GLY A 10 -37.21 64.43 12.17
N SER A 11 -38.34 63.78 11.88
CA SER A 11 -38.43 62.46 11.24
C SER A 11 -37.84 62.50 9.83
N GLY A 12 -36.87 61.65 9.56
CA GLY A 12 -36.33 61.42 8.21
C GLY A 12 -36.20 59.93 7.93
N CYS A 13 -37.10 59.39 7.12
CA CYS A 13 -36.98 58.05 6.56
C CYS A 13 -35.83 58.04 5.54
N THR A 14 -34.67 57.52 5.92
CA THR A 14 -33.65 57.09 4.95
C THR A 14 -33.80 55.59 4.75
N ALA A 15 -34.32 55.21 3.58
CA ALA A 15 -34.24 53.85 3.08
C ALA A 15 -32.77 53.44 3.01
N GLY A 16 -32.33 52.64 3.99
CA GLY A 16 -31.05 51.94 3.94
C GLY A 16 -31.10 50.96 2.77
N ARG A 17 -30.49 51.35 1.65
CA ARG A 17 -30.25 50.45 0.54
C ARG A 17 -29.21 49.44 1.04
N GLU A 18 -29.70 48.31 1.51
CA GLU A 18 -28.89 47.18 1.93
C GLU A 18 -28.07 46.75 0.71
N ALA A 19 -26.80 47.17 0.69
CA ALA A 19 -25.86 46.69 -0.30
C ALA A 19 -25.71 45.20 -0.03
N ALA A 20 -26.31 44.37 -0.89
CA ALA A 20 -26.13 42.93 -0.85
C ALA A 20 -24.63 42.65 -0.91
N THR A 21 -24.07 42.25 0.22
CA THR A 21 -22.69 41.79 0.33
C THR A 21 -22.54 40.66 -0.70
N PRO A 22 -21.60 40.75 -1.65
CA PRO A 22 -21.39 39.65 -2.58
C PRO A 22 -21.04 38.42 -1.75
N VAL A 23 -21.89 37.38 -1.81
CA VAL A 23 -21.56 36.08 -1.24
C VAL A 23 -20.25 35.66 -1.90
N PRO A 24 -19.15 35.45 -1.15
CA PRO A 24 -17.92 34.97 -1.74
C PRO A 24 -18.23 33.64 -2.41
N VAL A 25 -18.11 33.61 -3.74
CA VAL A 25 -18.16 32.35 -4.48
C VAL A 25 -16.99 31.54 -3.95
N ALA A 26 -17.30 30.51 -3.16
CA ALA A 26 -16.30 29.59 -2.66
C ALA A 26 -15.49 29.09 -3.86
N ALA A 27 -14.17 29.32 -3.82
CA ALA A 27 -13.29 28.79 -4.84
C ALA A 27 -13.51 27.27 -4.94
N PRO A 28 -13.50 26.68 -6.15
CA PRO A 28 -13.60 25.24 -6.29
C PRO A 28 -12.54 24.59 -5.40
N ALA A 29 -12.94 23.61 -4.59
CA ALA A 29 -11.98 22.82 -3.82
C ALA A 29 -10.92 22.27 -4.79
N PRO A 30 -9.63 22.31 -4.43
CA PRO A 30 -8.58 21.77 -5.29
C PRO A 30 -8.93 20.33 -5.65
N SER A 31 -9.04 20.05 -6.95
CA SER A 31 -9.33 18.70 -7.44
C SER A 31 -8.21 17.76 -7.01
N THR A 32 -8.54 16.70 -6.27
CA THR A 32 -7.59 15.64 -5.94
C THR A 32 -6.98 15.10 -7.23
N PRO A 33 -5.65 14.95 -7.33
CA PRO A 33 -5.03 14.44 -8.54
C PRO A 33 -5.60 13.06 -8.92
N THR A 34 -5.85 12.85 -10.22
CA THR A 34 -6.34 11.56 -10.73
C THR A 34 -5.17 10.63 -11.05
N CYS A 35 -5.29 9.37 -10.63
CA CYS A 35 -4.30 8.36 -10.98
C CYS A 35 -4.38 7.96 -12.46
N PRO A 36 -3.22 7.64 -13.08
CA PRO A 36 -3.18 7.29 -14.50
C PRO A 36 -3.95 5.99 -14.76
N GLU A 37 -4.68 5.94 -15.88
CA GLU A 37 -5.43 4.75 -16.31
C GLU A 37 -4.53 3.55 -16.62
N SER A 38 -3.22 3.78 -16.80
CA SER A 38 -2.22 2.73 -17.00
C SER A 38 -2.06 1.83 -15.78
N ILE A 39 -2.37 2.30 -14.56
CA ILE A 39 -2.50 1.42 -13.40
C ILE A 39 -3.79 0.62 -13.56
N VAL A 40 -3.76 -0.70 -13.42
CA VAL A 40 -4.97 -1.52 -13.54
C VAL A 40 -5.80 -1.42 -12.26
N ALA A 41 -7.12 -1.29 -12.40
CA ALA A 41 -8.05 -1.23 -11.27
C ALA A 41 -8.35 -2.63 -10.69
N ASP A 42 -7.30 -3.36 -10.32
CA ASP A 42 -7.41 -4.69 -9.70
C ASP A 42 -7.83 -4.56 -8.22
N VAL A 43 -8.52 -5.59 -7.72
CA VAL A 43 -8.83 -5.71 -6.28
C VAL A 43 -7.56 -5.97 -5.46
N PRO A 44 -7.56 -5.71 -4.14
CA PRO A 44 -6.46 -6.11 -3.25
C PRO A 44 -6.11 -7.60 -3.40
N LEU A 45 -4.81 -7.93 -3.27
CA LEU A 45 -4.30 -9.28 -3.57
C LEU A 45 -4.79 -10.37 -2.61
N GLU A 46 -5.15 -10.03 -1.37
CA GLU A 46 -5.61 -11.02 -0.38
C GLU A 46 -6.79 -10.50 0.43
N ALA A 47 -6.57 -9.60 1.39
CA ALA A 47 -7.64 -9.00 2.18
C ALA A 47 -7.92 -7.55 1.77
N ASP A 48 -9.22 -7.20 1.71
CA ASP A 48 -9.71 -5.85 1.48
C ASP A 48 -9.95 -5.16 2.83
N TYR A 49 -9.14 -4.15 3.11
CA TYR A 49 -9.21 -3.28 4.30
C TYR A 49 -9.85 -1.92 3.99
N GLY A 50 -10.54 -1.78 2.86
CA GLY A 50 -11.39 -0.63 2.56
C GLY A 50 -10.93 0.22 1.36
N PRO A 51 -11.67 1.30 1.06
CA PRO A 51 -11.55 2.00 -0.23
C PRO A 51 -10.24 2.77 -0.41
N ARG A 52 -9.53 3.11 0.68
CA ARG A 52 -8.27 3.89 0.62
C ARG A 52 -7.05 3.10 0.19
N ILE A 53 -7.16 1.77 0.14
CA ILE A 53 -6.09 0.87 -0.30
C ILE A 53 -6.33 0.30 -1.70
N GLN A 54 -7.38 0.75 -2.38
CA GLN A 54 -7.70 0.26 -3.71
C GLN A 54 -6.75 0.81 -4.77
N ALA A 55 -6.54 0.03 -5.83
CA ALA A 55 -5.79 0.48 -6.99
C ALA A 55 -6.36 1.81 -7.55
N ARG A 56 -5.48 2.70 -8.02
CA ARG A 56 -5.78 4.06 -8.49
C ARG A 56 -6.28 5.03 -7.41
N HIS A 57 -6.23 4.68 -6.13
CA HIS A 57 -6.39 5.66 -5.08
C HIS A 57 -5.16 6.58 -5.02
N TRP A 58 -5.36 7.90 -5.02
CA TRP A 58 -4.29 8.87 -4.85
C TRP A 58 -4.15 9.25 -3.38
N LEU A 59 -2.92 9.23 -2.87
CA LEU A 59 -2.56 9.61 -1.53
C LEU A 59 -1.54 10.75 -1.53
N PRO A 60 -1.64 11.72 -0.62
CA PRO A 60 -0.68 12.81 -0.50
C PRO A 60 0.70 12.33 -0.03
N ALA A 61 0.74 11.24 0.74
CA ALA A 61 1.97 10.63 1.21
C ALA A 61 1.82 9.11 1.28
N LEU A 62 2.92 8.38 1.12
CA LEU A 62 2.98 6.95 1.39
C LEU A 62 3.50 6.76 2.83
N ALA A 63 2.58 6.79 3.80
CA ALA A 63 2.88 6.74 5.23
C ALA A 63 1.82 5.96 6.01
N PRO A 64 2.18 5.28 7.13
CA PRO A 64 1.23 4.52 7.96
C PRO A 64 -0.01 5.30 8.39
N SER A 65 0.10 6.62 8.60
CA SER A 65 -1.02 7.48 8.97
C SER A 65 -2.17 7.50 7.95
N GLU A 66 -1.88 7.18 6.69
CA GLU A 66 -2.90 7.08 5.64
C GLU A 66 -3.67 5.74 5.69
N PHE A 67 -3.15 4.76 6.43
CA PHE A 67 -3.53 3.34 6.36
C PHE A 67 -3.93 2.74 7.71
N ALA A 68 -4.41 3.54 8.68
CA ALA A 68 -4.95 3.00 9.93
C ALA A 68 -6.15 2.07 9.63
N PHE A 69 -5.95 0.75 9.73
CA PHE A 69 -6.94 -0.24 9.30
C PHE A 69 -8.03 -0.45 10.36
N VAL A 70 -7.67 -0.43 11.64
CA VAL A 70 -8.61 -0.31 12.77
C VAL A 70 -8.24 0.92 13.61
N PRO A 71 -9.18 1.82 13.94
CA PRO A 71 -8.87 3.09 14.64
C PRO A 71 -8.16 2.94 15.99
N THR A 72 -8.27 1.78 16.63
CA THR A 72 -7.66 1.48 17.93
C THR A 72 -6.29 0.82 17.82
N ASN A 73 -5.89 0.42 16.63
CA ASN A 73 -4.64 -0.29 16.41
C ASN A 73 -3.52 0.69 16.09
N THR A 74 -2.30 0.32 16.48
CA THR A 74 -1.10 1.03 16.05
C THR A 74 -0.65 0.46 14.71
N VAL A 75 -0.47 1.32 13.70
CA VAL A 75 0.14 0.94 12.42
C VAL A 75 1.52 1.58 12.31
N GLU A 76 2.54 0.76 12.07
CA GLU A 76 3.93 1.19 11.95
C GLU A 76 4.52 0.76 10.61
N ALA A 77 5.49 1.53 10.12
CA ALA A 77 6.24 1.17 8.92
C ALA A 77 7.35 0.19 9.31
N SER A 78 7.37 -0.99 8.69
CA SER A 78 8.44 -1.96 8.90
C SER A 78 9.57 -1.80 7.88
N PHE A 79 9.24 -1.54 6.61
CA PHE A 79 10.24 -1.21 5.60
C PHE A 79 9.70 -0.30 4.50
N ARG A 80 10.61 0.39 3.81
CA ARG A 80 10.33 1.15 2.58
C ARG A 80 11.40 0.88 1.54
N GLN A 81 11.01 0.64 0.30
CA GLN A 81 11.93 0.34 -0.80
C GLN A 81 11.46 1.01 -2.08
N LYS A 82 12.40 1.47 -2.92
CA LYS A 82 12.12 1.93 -4.28
C LYS A 82 12.59 0.90 -5.30
N LEU A 83 11.80 0.69 -6.34
CA LEU A 83 12.12 -0.16 -7.49
C LEU A 83 12.07 0.67 -8.76
N GLU A 84 13.05 0.49 -9.64
CA GLU A 84 13.08 1.14 -10.95
C GLU A 84 12.64 0.16 -12.04
N LEU A 85 11.42 0.33 -12.55
CA LEU A 85 10.86 -0.46 -13.64
C LEU A 85 10.82 0.34 -14.95
N ALA A 86 10.60 -0.36 -16.06
CA ALA A 86 10.44 0.28 -17.38
C ALA A 86 9.26 1.27 -17.42
N GLU A 87 8.19 0.96 -16.69
CA GLU A 87 6.99 1.80 -16.53
C GLU A 87 7.18 2.98 -15.55
N GLY A 88 8.34 3.05 -14.89
CA GLY A 88 8.69 4.08 -13.92
C GLY A 88 8.98 3.51 -12.53
N THR A 89 9.17 4.42 -11.58
CA THR A 89 9.50 4.06 -10.20
C THR A 89 8.26 3.52 -9.46
N VAL A 90 8.44 2.41 -8.75
CA VAL A 90 7.48 1.87 -7.78
C VAL A 90 8.05 2.02 -6.39
N GLU A 91 7.25 2.58 -5.47
CA GLU A 91 7.55 2.63 -4.05
C GLU A 91 6.76 1.56 -3.29
N LEU A 92 7.48 0.87 -2.42
CA LEU A 92 6.98 -0.18 -1.55
C LEU A 92 6.95 0.35 -0.12
N LEU A 93 5.84 0.15 0.58
CA LEU A 93 5.73 0.39 2.02
C LEU A 93 5.18 -0.87 2.69
N GLY A 94 6.03 -1.55 3.46
CA GLY A 94 5.64 -2.64 4.35
C GLY A 94 5.21 -2.07 5.70
N MET A 95 4.10 -2.56 6.23
CA MET A 95 3.49 -2.06 7.47
C MET A 95 3.05 -3.21 8.36
N GLU A 96 3.10 -2.96 9.65
CA GLU A 96 2.62 -3.85 10.70
C GLU A 96 1.49 -3.16 11.44
N GLU A 97 0.43 -3.91 11.73
CA GLU A 97 -0.68 -3.45 12.53
C GLU A 97 -0.77 -4.28 13.81
N ARG A 98 -0.88 -3.61 14.96
CA ARG A 98 -0.89 -4.27 16.28
C ARG A 98 -2.12 -3.83 17.06
N THR A 99 -2.84 -4.81 17.61
CA THR A 99 -3.90 -4.58 18.60
C THR A 99 -3.33 -4.08 19.93
N GLN A 100 -4.14 -3.37 20.73
CA GLN A 100 -3.79 -3.01 22.11
C GLN A 100 -4.85 -3.55 23.09
N PRO A 101 -4.51 -4.50 23.98
CA PRO A 101 -3.21 -5.18 24.13
C PRO A 101 -2.87 -6.05 22.90
N VAL A 102 -1.57 -6.29 22.66
CA VAL A 102 -1.10 -7.10 21.50
C VAL A 102 -1.52 -8.55 21.69
N ILE A 103 -2.61 -8.93 21.03
CA ILE A 103 -3.13 -10.30 20.98
C ILE A 103 -3.21 -10.82 19.54
N ASP A 104 -3.45 -9.91 18.60
CA ASP A 104 -3.54 -10.15 17.17
C ASP A 104 -2.70 -9.10 16.42
N GLY A 105 -2.24 -9.47 15.22
CA GLY A 105 -1.38 -8.66 14.38
C GLY A 105 -1.70 -8.81 12.90
N GLY A 106 -1.52 -7.71 12.17
CA GLY A 106 -1.65 -7.63 10.72
C GLY A 106 -0.34 -7.25 10.06
N ALA A 107 -0.15 -7.70 8.83
CA ALA A 107 0.95 -7.26 7.97
C ALA A 107 0.39 -6.80 6.63
N ALA A 108 0.96 -5.74 6.07
CA ALA A 108 0.56 -5.18 4.80
C ALA A 108 1.76 -4.75 3.95
N LEU A 109 1.60 -4.83 2.63
CA LEU A 109 2.46 -4.20 1.64
C LEU A 109 1.62 -3.32 0.74
N VAL A 110 1.98 -2.04 0.64
CA VAL A 110 1.45 -1.11 -0.36
C VAL A 110 2.47 -0.94 -1.48
N MET A 111 2.03 -1.15 -2.72
CA MET A 111 2.79 -0.85 -3.94
C MET A 111 2.18 0.39 -4.57
N ALA A 112 2.97 1.46 -4.74
CA ALA A 112 2.46 2.72 -5.27
C ALA A 112 3.44 3.39 -6.24
N ARG A 113 2.92 4.18 -7.18
CA ARG A 113 3.68 4.98 -8.14
C ARG A 113 3.66 6.45 -7.72
N PRO A 114 4.80 7.18 -7.69
CA PRO A 114 4.78 8.62 -7.49
C PRO A 114 4.03 9.35 -8.64
N VAL A 115 3.02 10.15 -8.31
CA VAL A 115 2.21 10.90 -9.29
C VAL A 115 1.79 12.25 -8.69
N ALA A 116 2.06 13.34 -9.41
CA ALA A 116 1.63 14.70 -9.07
C ALA A 116 1.95 15.13 -7.62
N GLY A 117 3.14 14.78 -7.11
CA GLY A 117 3.59 15.11 -5.76
C GLY A 117 3.04 14.20 -4.65
N GLY A 118 2.20 13.21 -4.99
CA GLY A 118 1.73 12.16 -4.10
C GLY A 118 1.98 10.77 -4.70
N PHE A 119 1.11 9.83 -4.37
CA PHE A 119 1.24 8.41 -4.72
C PHE A 119 -0.07 7.84 -5.23
N CYS A 120 0.00 7.12 -6.33
CA CYS A 120 -1.10 6.32 -6.84
C CYS A 120 -0.88 4.85 -6.49
N ILE A 121 -1.82 4.26 -5.76
CA ILE A 121 -1.73 2.84 -5.39
C ILE A 121 -1.84 1.98 -6.66
N ILE A 122 -0.88 1.08 -6.84
CA ILE A 122 -0.89 0.03 -7.85
C ILE A 122 -1.74 -1.13 -7.33
N ASN A 123 -1.40 -1.65 -6.15
CA ASN A 123 -2.18 -2.66 -5.44
C ASN A 123 -1.68 -2.76 -3.99
N THR A 124 -2.39 -3.51 -3.17
CA THR A 124 -2.03 -3.85 -1.79
C THR A 124 -2.16 -5.34 -1.54
N TRP A 125 -1.22 -5.88 -0.78
CA TRP A 125 -1.33 -7.19 -0.16
C TRP A 125 -1.38 -7.03 1.34
N ALA A 126 -2.23 -7.77 2.04
CA ALA A 126 -2.27 -7.72 3.49
C ALA A 126 -2.94 -8.97 4.08
N THR A 127 -2.56 -9.30 5.32
CA THR A 127 -3.01 -10.50 6.04
C THR A 127 -3.19 -10.18 7.52
N TRP A 128 -4.05 -10.96 8.20
CA TRP A 128 -4.33 -10.84 9.63
C TRP A 128 -4.11 -12.19 10.31
N GLN A 129 -3.46 -12.19 11.46
CA GLN A 129 -3.19 -13.39 12.25
C GLN A 129 -3.65 -13.21 13.69
N SER A 130 -4.08 -14.29 14.33
CA SER A 130 -4.45 -14.31 15.76
C SER A 130 -3.22 -14.32 16.67
N THR A 131 -2.17 -13.62 16.24
CA THR A 131 -0.92 -13.42 16.97
C THR A 131 -0.15 -12.24 16.38
N GLU A 132 0.90 -11.79 17.08
CA GLU A 132 1.80 -10.74 16.62
C GLU A 132 2.53 -11.14 15.33
N VAL A 133 2.65 -10.19 14.40
CA VAL A 133 3.26 -10.40 13.08
C VAL A 133 4.28 -9.31 12.82
N ASP A 134 5.52 -9.73 12.59
CA ASP A 134 6.57 -8.87 12.03
C ASP A 134 6.71 -9.15 10.52
N VAL A 135 6.87 -8.11 9.70
CA VAL A 135 6.99 -8.26 8.23
C VAL A 135 8.24 -7.59 7.69
N SER A 136 9.03 -8.30 6.91
CA SER A 136 10.23 -7.74 6.28
C SER A 136 10.35 -8.09 4.80
N LEU A 137 11.06 -7.26 4.05
CA LEU A 137 11.46 -7.56 2.67
C LEU A 137 12.75 -8.39 2.70
N ALA A 138 12.61 -9.70 2.59
CA ALA A 138 13.74 -10.63 2.62
C ALA A 138 14.54 -10.63 1.32
N GLY A 139 13.93 -10.23 0.20
CA GLY A 139 14.62 -10.09 -1.07
C GLY A 139 13.76 -9.44 -2.14
N SER A 140 14.43 -8.86 -3.13
CA SER A 140 13.79 -8.40 -4.36
C SER A 140 14.66 -8.73 -5.57
N TRP A 141 14.03 -8.87 -6.73
CA TRP A 141 14.72 -9.10 -7.99
C TRP A 141 14.03 -8.34 -9.12
N VAL A 142 14.83 -7.67 -9.95
CA VAL A 142 14.38 -6.97 -11.16
C VAL A 142 15.20 -7.54 -12.34
N PRO A 143 14.57 -8.07 -13.41
CA PRO A 143 15.28 -8.52 -14.58
C PRO A 143 15.97 -7.35 -15.29
N PRO A 144 17.00 -7.61 -16.12
CA PRO A 144 17.72 -6.56 -16.84
C PRO A 144 16.84 -5.67 -17.73
N ASP A 145 15.74 -6.19 -18.27
CA ASP A 145 14.78 -5.46 -19.08
C ASP A 145 13.81 -4.58 -18.26
N LYS A 146 13.86 -4.68 -16.93
CA LYS A 146 13.08 -3.93 -15.95
C LYS A 146 11.56 -4.02 -16.15
N ARG A 147 11.07 -5.06 -16.82
CA ARG A 147 9.64 -5.21 -17.12
C ARG A 147 8.80 -5.59 -15.91
N MET A 148 9.42 -6.16 -14.88
CA MET A 148 8.75 -6.53 -13.63
C MET A 148 9.71 -6.52 -12.45
N ALA A 149 9.19 -6.61 -11.24
CA ALA A 149 9.92 -6.95 -10.03
C ALA A 149 9.26 -8.16 -9.35
N ILE A 150 10.08 -8.97 -8.69
CA ILE A 150 9.66 -10.02 -7.78
C ILE A 150 10.12 -9.65 -6.38
N LEU A 151 9.22 -9.80 -5.41
CA LEU A 151 9.40 -9.46 -4.01
C LEU A 151 9.20 -10.71 -3.17
N LEU A 152 10.13 -10.96 -2.24
CA LEU A 152 10.02 -12.01 -1.24
C LEU A 152 9.80 -11.35 0.13
N LEU A 153 8.60 -11.48 0.65
CA LEU A 153 8.24 -11.05 2.00
C LEU A 153 8.45 -12.21 2.97
N LYS A 154 8.95 -11.89 4.16
CA LYS A 154 9.04 -12.79 5.31
C LYS A 154 8.14 -12.26 6.40
N LEU A 155 7.30 -13.15 6.93
CA LEU A 155 6.45 -12.89 8.07
C LEU A 155 6.94 -13.77 9.22
N GLU A 156 7.18 -13.17 10.37
CA GLU A 156 7.50 -13.87 11.62
C GLU A 156 6.29 -13.75 12.53
N LEU A 157 5.73 -14.90 12.89
CA LEU A 157 4.56 -15.00 13.77
C LEU A 157 5.05 -15.48 15.13
N ASP A 158 5.06 -14.57 16.10
CA ASP A 158 5.32 -14.92 17.49
C ASP A 158 4.16 -15.77 17.99
N ARG A 159 4.40 -16.80 18.81
CA ARG A 159 3.33 -17.53 19.54
C ARG A 159 2.13 -18.01 18.70
N ALA A 160 2.31 -18.41 17.43
CA ALA A 160 1.28 -19.18 16.74
C ALA A 160 0.92 -20.43 17.57
N ALA A 161 -0.26 -21.04 17.34
CA ALA A 161 -0.78 -22.15 18.16
C ALA A 161 0.16 -23.39 18.29
N GLY A 162 1.31 -23.41 17.62
CA GLY A 162 2.38 -24.39 17.73
C GLY A 162 3.81 -23.85 17.96
N GLY A 163 4.00 -22.56 18.26
CA GLY A 163 5.31 -21.92 18.45
C GLY A 163 5.60 -20.79 17.47
N GLU A 164 6.87 -20.39 17.36
CA GLU A 164 7.33 -19.45 16.33
C GLU A 164 7.12 -20.06 14.93
N GLU A 165 6.48 -19.31 14.04
CA GLU A 165 6.23 -19.73 12.65
C GLU A 165 6.74 -18.67 11.68
N THR A 166 7.44 -19.10 10.62
CA THR A 166 7.84 -18.21 9.53
C THR A 166 7.01 -18.51 8.29
N ARG A 167 6.33 -17.49 7.78
CA ARG A 167 5.62 -17.54 6.50
C ARG A 167 6.33 -16.69 5.45
N TRP A 168 6.24 -17.11 4.20
CA TRP A 168 6.84 -16.42 3.08
C TRP A 168 5.80 -16.14 2.00
N VAL A 169 5.81 -14.93 1.47
CA VAL A 169 4.93 -14.53 0.37
C VAL A 169 5.80 -14.01 -0.76
N VAL A 170 5.46 -14.42 -1.98
CA VAL A 170 6.15 -13.91 -3.17
C VAL A 170 5.15 -13.12 -4.01
N LEU A 171 5.47 -11.86 -4.24
CA LEU A 171 4.65 -10.92 -4.99
C LEU A 171 5.39 -10.47 -6.24
N GLY A 172 4.64 -10.19 -7.29
CA GLY A 172 5.15 -9.60 -8.53
C GLY A 172 4.47 -8.28 -8.83
N THR A 173 5.18 -7.39 -9.53
CA THR A 173 4.60 -6.17 -10.10
C THR A 173 5.33 -5.77 -11.38
N ASP A 174 4.60 -5.27 -12.37
CA ASP A 174 5.15 -4.64 -13.59
C ASP A 174 5.08 -3.10 -13.52
N GLY A 175 4.66 -2.57 -12.36
CA GLY A 175 4.42 -1.14 -12.14
C GLY A 175 3.02 -0.67 -12.52
N ALA A 176 2.27 -1.44 -13.32
CA ALA A 176 0.87 -1.19 -13.66
C ALA A 176 -0.09 -2.11 -12.89
N ARG A 177 0.35 -3.33 -12.61
CA ARG A 177 -0.36 -4.41 -11.91
C ARG A 177 0.51 -4.96 -10.80
N ALA A 178 -0.11 -5.68 -9.89
CA ALA A 178 0.57 -6.59 -8.98
C ALA A 178 -0.14 -7.94 -8.96
N TRP A 179 0.57 -8.98 -8.55
CA TRP A 179 0.03 -10.33 -8.43
C TRP A 179 0.77 -11.13 -7.36
N ILE A 180 0.19 -12.24 -6.95
CA ILE A 180 0.86 -13.23 -6.11
C ILE A 180 1.58 -14.22 -7.04
N ALA A 181 2.89 -14.36 -6.87
CA ALA A 181 3.73 -15.17 -7.77
C ALA A 181 3.80 -16.66 -7.39
N LEU A 182 3.30 -17.09 -6.23
CA LEU A 182 3.37 -18.49 -5.77
C LEU A 182 2.18 -19.36 -6.17
N GLY A 183 1.04 -18.77 -6.55
CA GLY A 183 -0.19 -19.50 -6.85
C GLY A 183 -1.43 -18.75 -6.40
N GLN A 184 -2.57 -19.46 -6.35
CA GLN A 184 -3.83 -18.93 -5.82
C GLN A 184 -4.04 -19.37 -4.36
N PRO A 185 -4.81 -18.61 -3.55
CA PRO A 185 -5.17 -19.05 -2.21
C PRO A 185 -5.71 -20.50 -2.20
N PRO A 186 -5.32 -21.31 -1.20
CA PRO A 186 -4.50 -20.99 -0.03
C PRO A 186 -2.98 -21.07 -0.27
N GLU A 187 -2.52 -21.44 -1.47
CA GLU A 187 -1.13 -21.81 -1.77
C GLU A 187 -0.18 -20.61 -1.95
N HIS A 188 -0.65 -19.40 -1.68
CA HIS A 188 0.14 -18.17 -1.87
C HIS A 188 1.13 -17.85 -0.74
N GLN A 189 1.08 -18.59 0.37
CA GLN A 189 1.93 -18.45 1.55
C GLN A 189 2.69 -19.77 1.77
N LEU A 190 4.02 -19.70 1.84
CA LEU A 190 4.85 -20.87 2.16
C LEU A 190 5.20 -20.86 3.66
N ILE A 191 4.95 -21.98 4.33
CA ILE A 191 5.47 -22.22 5.69
C ILE A 191 6.74 -23.04 5.54
N ALA A 192 7.89 -22.39 5.73
CA ALA A 192 9.20 -23.02 5.59
C ALA A 192 10.26 -22.31 6.44
N PRO A 193 11.26 -23.04 6.97
CA PRO A 193 12.36 -22.42 7.73
C PRO A 193 13.14 -21.37 6.95
N SER A 194 13.30 -21.53 5.63
CA SER A 194 14.06 -20.59 4.82
C SER A 194 13.61 -20.62 3.36
N VAL A 195 13.41 -19.44 2.80
CA VAL A 195 13.15 -19.22 1.37
C VAL A 195 14.11 -18.14 0.88
N SER A 196 14.63 -18.28 -0.34
CA SER A 196 15.50 -17.26 -0.94
C SER A 196 15.31 -17.14 -2.45
N LEU A 197 15.50 -15.92 -2.94
CA LEU A 197 15.59 -15.62 -4.36
C LEU A 197 16.99 -15.95 -4.88
N SER A 198 17.07 -16.72 -5.96
CA SER A 198 18.32 -17.23 -6.54
C SER A 198 18.41 -16.84 -8.02
N PRO A 199 18.91 -15.61 -8.32
CA PRO A 199 19.08 -15.14 -9.69
C PRO A 199 20.13 -15.98 -10.43
N LYS A 200 19.83 -16.36 -11.67
CA LYS A 200 20.72 -17.10 -12.56
C LYS A 200 20.67 -16.51 -13.96
N LYS A 201 21.61 -15.62 -14.28
CA LYS A 201 21.69 -14.92 -15.59
C LYS A 201 20.35 -14.28 -15.97
N ASP A 202 19.55 -14.96 -16.79
CA ASP A 202 18.26 -14.56 -17.35
C ASP A 202 17.05 -15.19 -16.63
N GLN A 203 17.28 -15.95 -15.56
CA GLN A 203 16.26 -16.69 -14.82
C GLN A 203 16.28 -16.31 -13.36
N LEU A 204 15.11 -16.42 -12.72
CA LEU A 204 14.99 -16.37 -11.28
C LEU A 204 14.47 -17.72 -10.78
N CYS A 205 15.11 -18.24 -9.74
CA CYS A 205 14.61 -19.39 -9.00
C CYS A 205 14.22 -18.97 -7.59
N LEU A 206 13.25 -19.68 -7.02
CA LEU A 206 12.92 -19.64 -5.60
C LEU A 206 13.44 -20.94 -4.97
N ASP A 207 14.37 -20.81 -4.04
CA ASP A 207 14.92 -21.92 -3.28
C ASP A 207 14.18 -22.01 -1.94
N VAL A 208 13.42 -23.09 -1.73
CA VAL A 208 12.60 -23.35 -0.54
C VAL A 208 13.24 -24.49 0.25
N LYS A 209 13.73 -24.19 1.46
CA LYS A 209 14.40 -25.14 2.34
C LYS A 209 13.46 -25.61 3.45
N ILE A 210 13.12 -26.90 3.41
CA ILE A 210 12.45 -27.62 4.50
C ILE A 210 13.45 -28.66 5.02
N GLU A 211 13.30 -29.94 4.67
CA GLU A 211 14.31 -30.98 4.89
C GLU A 211 15.36 -31.00 3.77
N TYR A 212 14.89 -30.80 2.53
CA TYR A 212 15.68 -30.66 1.31
C TYR A 212 15.37 -29.33 0.63
N VAL A 213 16.19 -28.95 -0.35
CA VAL A 213 15.96 -27.73 -1.13
C VAL A 213 15.07 -28.05 -2.32
N ASN A 214 13.84 -27.55 -2.27
CA ASN A 214 12.94 -27.48 -3.41
C ASN A 214 13.24 -26.23 -4.22
N ARG A 215 13.26 -26.35 -5.56
CA ARG A 215 13.55 -25.23 -6.45
C ARG A 215 12.39 -25.01 -7.41
N LEU A 216 11.77 -23.84 -7.31
CA LEU A 216 10.78 -23.36 -8.26
C LEU A 216 11.44 -22.37 -9.22
N ARG A 217 11.01 -22.36 -10.47
CA ARG A 217 11.53 -21.44 -11.49
C ARG A 217 10.46 -20.41 -11.83
N LEU A 218 10.86 -19.15 -11.97
CA LEU A 218 9.99 -18.10 -12.49
C LEU A 218 9.70 -18.36 -13.97
N SER A 219 8.43 -18.53 -14.33
CA SER A 219 7.95 -18.56 -15.71
C SER A 219 7.81 -17.17 -16.30
N THR A 220 7.60 -17.11 -17.61
CA THR A 220 7.48 -15.87 -18.38
C THR A 220 6.24 -15.04 -18.03
N ASP A 221 5.24 -15.65 -17.39
CA ASP A 221 4.03 -15.00 -16.88
C ASP A 221 4.22 -14.41 -15.47
N GLY A 222 5.44 -14.46 -14.91
CA GLY A 222 5.75 -13.90 -13.60
C GLY A 222 5.38 -14.77 -12.40
N HIS A 223 5.04 -16.04 -12.61
CA HIS A 223 4.71 -16.99 -11.53
C HIS A 223 5.82 -18.03 -11.33
N PHE A 224 5.93 -18.60 -10.13
CA PHE A 224 6.86 -19.68 -9.82
C PHE A 224 6.20 -21.02 -10.06
N VAL A 225 6.86 -21.86 -10.86
CA VAL A 225 6.40 -23.22 -11.18
C VAL A 225 7.45 -24.24 -10.79
N GLN A 226 7.01 -25.46 -10.44
CA GLN A 226 7.93 -26.56 -10.19
C GLN A 226 8.68 -26.87 -11.49
N ALA A 227 10.02 -26.97 -11.41
CA ALA A 227 10.80 -27.36 -12.57
C ALA A 227 10.37 -28.77 -13.00
N ALA A 228 10.02 -28.93 -14.29
CA ALA A 228 9.69 -30.24 -14.83
C ALA A 228 10.83 -31.23 -14.53
N PRO A 229 10.54 -32.47 -14.10
CA PRO A 229 11.58 -33.46 -13.87
C PRO A 229 12.37 -33.62 -15.17
N LYS A 230 13.70 -33.58 -15.09
CA LYS A 230 14.56 -33.90 -16.21
C LYS A 230 14.23 -35.32 -16.65
N ARG A 231 13.66 -35.47 -17.84
CA ARG A 231 13.53 -36.77 -18.52
C ARG A 231 14.89 -37.24 -19.00
#